data_AF-A0A850QXS7-F1
#
_entry.id   AF-A0A850QXS7-F1
#
_cell.length_a   1.000
_cell.length_b   1.000
_cell.length_c   1.000
_cell.angle_alpha   90.00
_cell.angle_beta   90.00
_cell.angle_gamma   90.00
#
_symmetry.space_group_name_H-M   'P 1'
#
loop_
_entity.id
_entity.type
_entity.pdbx_description
1 polymer ?
#
loop_
_entity_poly.entity_id
_entity_poly.type
_entity_poly.pdbx_seq_one_letter_code
_entity_poly.pdbx_strand_id
1 'polypeptide(L)'
;ASIASLGHKNASVNNLEKTLTIIWTEWCNEKQRVESLPKEMNVRIEHAFKELSSLGWKAVFGYDQDWSKGGFQPNGLKNIFVIKDHKELFNENGQLTEDYIHIFLVLPPTGNKEAKELKMQAVDTLYKHGILIFSPQTGKNGKCHQFMFEVWPRNKKPNEQALMPSKM
;
A
#
# COMPACT_ATOMS: atom_id res chain seq x y z
N ALA A 1 29.47 -0.29 43.49
CA ALA A 1 29.38 0.08 42.06
C ALA A 1 29.94 1.49 41.89
N SER A 2 30.81 1.76 40.92
CA SER A 2 31.37 3.12 40.74
C SER A 2 30.30 4.07 40.19
N ILE A 3 30.41 5.36 40.51
CA ILE A 3 29.47 6.42 40.07
C ILE A 3 29.34 6.46 38.53
N ALA A 4 30.44 6.20 37.82
CA ALA A 4 30.45 6.11 36.35
C ALA A 4 29.61 4.92 35.83
N SER A 5 29.64 3.77 36.52
CA SER A 5 28.82 2.61 36.16
C SER A 5 27.32 2.83 36.39
N LEU A 6 26.96 3.69 37.36
CA LEU A 6 25.58 4.13 37.60
C LEU A 6 25.13 5.14 36.53
N GLY A 7 26.01 6.09 36.15
CA GLY A 7 25.74 7.05 35.07
C GLY A 7 25.47 6.40 33.71
N HIS A 8 26.26 5.41 33.31
CA HIS A 8 26.04 4.68 32.06
C HIS A 8 24.74 3.87 32.06
N LYS A 9 24.41 3.20 33.18
CA LYS A 9 23.14 2.46 33.30
C LYS A 9 21.94 3.40 33.25
N ASN A 10 21.99 4.53 33.94
CA ASN A 10 20.93 5.52 33.93
C ASN A 10 20.72 6.15 32.54
N ALA A 11 21.81 6.39 31.80
CA ALA A 11 21.73 6.88 30.42
C ALA A 11 21.06 5.85 29.48
N SER A 12 21.40 4.57 29.61
CA SER A 12 20.76 3.49 28.82
C SER A 12 19.28 3.33 29.14
N VAL A 13 18.89 3.42 30.41
CA VAL A 13 17.47 3.37 30.82
C VAL A 13 16.69 4.56 30.26
N ASN A 14 17.22 5.78 30.37
CA ASN A 14 16.58 6.97 29.81
C ASN A 14 16.42 6.89 28.29
N ASN A 15 17.42 6.37 27.57
CA ASN A 15 17.30 6.15 26.12
C ASN A 15 16.22 5.12 25.77
N LEU A 16 16.10 4.04 26.56
CA LEU A 16 15.04 3.06 26.41
C LEU A 16 13.66 3.70 26.66
N GLU A 17 13.50 4.46 27.74
CA GLU A 17 12.26 5.17 28.07
C GLU A 17 11.83 6.14 26.96
N LYS A 18 12.77 6.90 26.41
CA LYS A 18 12.52 7.77 25.25
C LYS A 18 12.05 6.99 24.03
N THR A 19 12.73 5.87 23.74
CA THR A 19 12.38 5.02 22.58
C THR A 19 10.99 4.42 22.74
N LEU A 20 10.65 3.92 23.93
CA LEU A 20 9.31 3.41 24.25
C LEU A 20 8.24 4.49 24.15
N THR A 21 8.56 5.72 24.58
CA THR A 21 7.65 6.87 24.47
C THR A 21 7.37 7.23 23.02
N ILE A 22 8.40 7.21 22.15
CA ILE A 22 8.25 7.45 20.71
C ILE A 22 7.34 6.38 20.10
N ILE A 23 7.65 5.10 20.33
CA ILE A 23 6.86 3.97 19.81
C ILE A 23 5.39 4.08 20.25
N TRP A 24 5.14 4.39 21.53
CA TRP A 24 3.80 4.53 22.08
C TRP A 24 3.03 5.69 21.42
N THR A 25 3.71 6.83 21.22
CA THR A 25 3.12 8.02 20.62
C THR A 25 2.77 7.77 19.15
N GLU A 26 3.69 7.16 18.40
CA GLU A 26 3.48 6.79 17.00
C GLU A 26 2.33 5.80 16.85
N TRP A 27 2.25 4.79 17.73
CA TRP A 27 1.15 3.84 17.75
C TRP A 27 -0.20 4.51 18.04
N CYS A 28 -0.26 5.42 19.01
CA CYS A 28 -1.49 6.17 19.32
C CYS A 28 -1.96 6.99 18.12
N ASN A 29 -1.04 7.70 17.46
CA ASN A 29 -1.34 8.51 16.28
C ASN A 29 -1.85 7.64 15.12
N GLU A 30 -1.18 6.51 14.87
CA GLU A 30 -1.55 5.58 13.81
C GLU A 30 -2.90 4.91 14.08
N LYS A 31 -3.17 4.53 15.34
CA LYS A 31 -4.47 4.02 15.75
C LYS A 31 -5.58 5.04 15.49
N GLN A 32 -5.40 6.28 15.93
CA GLN A 32 -6.39 7.34 15.72
C GLN A 32 -6.62 7.60 14.22
N ARG A 33 -5.55 7.58 13.42
CA ARG A 33 -5.64 7.72 11.96
C ARG A 33 -6.48 6.59 11.36
N VAL A 34 -6.22 5.34 11.72
CA VAL A 34 -6.96 4.17 11.23
C VAL A 34 -8.43 4.22 11.64
N GLU A 35 -8.73 4.64 12.87
CA GLU A 35 -10.11 4.82 13.37
C GLU A 35 -10.87 5.92 12.62
N SER A 36 -10.17 6.92 12.07
CA SER A 36 -10.76 8.01 11.28
C SER A 36 -11.06 7.66 9.82
N LEU A 37 -10.55 6.54 9.31
CA LEU A 37 -10.76 6.15 7.92
C LEU A 37 -12.22 5.74 7.67
N PRO A 38 -12.75 5.97 6.44
CA PRO A 38 -14.06 5.45 6.03
C PRO A 38 -14.17 3.95 6.32
N LYS A 39 -15.35 3.43 6.63
CA LYS A 39 -15.47 1.98 6.89
C LYS A 39 -15.38 1.21 5.57
N GLU A 40 -15.94 1.78 4.52
CA GLU A 40 -16.13 1.23 3.19
C GLU A 40 -14.79 1.12 2.42
N MET A 41 -14.46 -0.08 1.94
CA MET A 41 -13.19 -0.36 1.25
C MET A 41 -13.14 0.31 -0.12
N ASN A 42 -14.26 0.33 -0.85
CA ASN A 42 -14.36 1.05 -2.13
C ASN A 42 -14.08 2.56 -1.96
N VAL A 43 -14.60 3.20 -0.91
CA VAL A 43 -14.35 4.63 -0.62
C VAL A 43 -12.87 4.86 -0.29
N ARG A 44 -12.24 3.95 0.48
CA ARG A 44 -10.78 4.01 0.73
C ARG A 44 -9.98 3.94 -0.56
N ILE A 45 -10.35 3.05 -1.49
CA ILE A 45 -9.69 2.91 -2.80
C ILE A 45 -9.86 4.19 -3.62
N GLU A 46 -11.07 4.75 -3.66
CA GLU A 46 -11.33 6.02 -4.35
C GLU A 46 -10.49 7.17 -3.79
N HIS A 47 -10.37 7.27 -2.46
CA HIS A 47 -9.52 8.27 -1.80
C HIS A 47 -8.03 8.07 -2.13
N ALA A 48 -7.55 6.82 -2.12
CA ALA A 48 -6.19 6.51 -2.51
C ALA A 48 -5.91 6.88 -3.98
N PHE A 49 -6.87 6.60 -4.87
CA PHE A 49 -6.75 6.92 -6.29
C PHE A 49 -6.75 8.42 -6.53
N LYS A 50 -7.59 9.17 -5.81
CA LYS A 50 -7.60 10.63 -5.85
C LYS A 50 -6.26 11.23 -5.39
N GLU A 51 -5.67 10.70 -4.33
CA GLU A 51 -4.34 11.13 -3.86
C GLU A 51 -3.26 10.81 -4.89
N LEU A 52 -3.24 9.59 -5.44
CA LEU A 52 -2.30 9.21 -6.49
C LEU A 52 -2.44 10.10 -7.73
N SER A 53 -3.67 10.45 -8.13
CA SER A 53 -3.89 11.40 -9.21
C SER A 53 -3.34 12.79 -8.94
N SER A 54 -3.40 13.27 -7.70
CA SER A 54 -2.74 14.53 -7.32
C SER A 54 -1.20 14.46 -7.41
N LEU A 55 -0.63 13.25 -7.31
CA LEU A 55 0.79 12.96 -7.48
C LEU A 55 1.18 12.69 -8.95
N GLY A 56 0.25 12.88 -9.89
CA GLY A 56 0.47 12.70 -11.33
C GLY A 56 0.29 11.26 -11.83
N TRP A 57 -0.39 10.40 -11.07
CA TRP A 57 -0.77 9.06 -11.53
C TRP A 57 -2.08 9.07 -12.29
N LYS A 58 -2.15 8.28 -13.37
CA LYS A 58 -3.43 7.92 -13.97
C LYS A 58 -4.05 6.79 -13.13
N ALA A 59 -4.92 7.17 -12.19
CA ALA A 59 -5.64 6.24 -11.32
C ALA A 59 -7.08 6.05 -11.81
N VAL A 60 -7.40 4.88 -12.35
CA VAL A 60 -8.69 4.63 -13.02
C VAL A 60 -9.27 3.27 -12.66
N PHE A 61 -10.57 3.07 -12.91
CA PHE A 61 -11.14 1.73 -12.99
C PHE A 61 -11.05 1.27 -14.45
N GLY A 62 -10.26 0.23 -14.72
CA GLY A 62 -10.00 -0.31 -16.07
C GLY A 62 -10.88 -1.53 -16.37
N TYR A 63 -10.90 -2.00 -17.61
CA TYR A 63 -11.60 -3.24 -17.98
C TYR A 63 -10.63 -4.42 -18.06
N ASP A 64 -11.13 -5.64 -17.90
CA ASP A 64 -10.33 -6.86 -18.01
C ASP A 64 -9.60 -6.98 -19.36
N GLN A 65 -10.23 -6.45 -20.41
CA GLN A 65 -9.68 -6.38 -21.77
C GLN A 65 -8.41 -5.53 -21.86
N ASP A 66 -8.27 -4.54 -20.97
CA ASP A 66 -7.07 -3.71 -20.86
C ASP A 66 -5.88 -4.52 -20.32
N TRP A 67 -6.13 -5.69 -19.72
CA TRP A 67 -5.13 -6.67 -19.26
C TRP A 67 -5.16 -7.96 -20.12
N SER A 68 -5.24 -7.82 -21.45
CA SER A 68 -5.19 -8.98 -22.36
C SER A 68 -3.76 -9.33 -22.79
N LYS A 69 -3.46 -10.64 -22.93
CA LYS A 69 -2.20 -11.19 -23.49
C LYS A 69 -0.90 -10.82 -22.73
N GLY A 70 -0.90 -10.91 -21.40
CA GLY A 70 0.34 -10.83 -20.61
C GLY A 70 0.71 -9.45 -20.07
N GLY A 71 -0.23 -8.49 -20.10
CA GLY A 71 -0.09 -7.24 -19.35
C GLY A 71 -0.83 -6.06 -19.98
N PHE A 72 -0.93 -4.96 -19.23
CA PHE A 72 -1.47 -3.69 -19.74
C PHE A 72 -0.60 -3.12 -20.84
N GLN A 73 -1.19 -2.59 -21.92
CA GLN A 73 -0.42 -1.89 -22.95
C GLN A 73 0.17 -0.58 -22.38
N PRO A 74 1.50 -0.43 -22.32
CA PRO A 74 2.09 0.75 -21.74
C PRO A 74 1.80 2.00 -22.56
N ASN A 75 1.31 3.05 -21.91
CA ASN A 75 1.01 4.35 -22.53
C ASN A 75 2.06 5.42 -22.20
N GLY A 76 3.20 5.03 -21.60
CA GLY A 76 4.25 5.93 -21.17
C GLY A 76 3.94 6.73 -19.90
N LEU A 77 2.84 6.43 -19.20
CA LEU A 77 2.45 7.08 -17.94
C LEU A 77 2.58 6.12 -16.75
N LYS A 78 2.52 6.70 -15.55
CA LYS A 78 2.34 5.96 -14.30
C LYS A 78 0.85 5.66 -14.14
N ASN A 79 0.47 4.39 -14.22
CA ASN A 79 -0.93 3.98 -14.13
C ASN A 79 -1.14 3.08 -12.90
N ILE A 80 -2.26 3.28 -12.22
CA ILE A 80 -2.78 2.37 -11.22
C ILE A 80 -4.27 2.13 -11.50
N PHE A 81 -4.74 0.90 -11.42
CA PHE A 81 -6.15 0.63 -11.68
C PHE A 81 -6.67 -0.64 -11.01
N VAL A 82 -7.97 -0.67 -10.80
CA VAL A 82 -8.75 -1.87 -10.43
C VAL A 82 -9.56 -2.28 -11.66
N ILE A 83 -9.63 -3.59 -11.95
CA ILE A 83 -10.54 -4.10 -12.99
C ILE A 83 -11.97 -3.85 -12.54
N LYS A 84 -12.79 -3.29 -13.43
CA LYS A 84 -14.17 -2.85 -13.16
C LYS A 84 -15.06 -3.99 -12.70
N ASP A 85 -14.83 -5.21 -13.16
CA ASP A 85 -15.60 -6.40 -12.78
C ASP A 85 -15.42 -6.74 -11.28
N HIS A 86 -14.32 -6.29 -10.67
CA HIS A 86 -14.16 -6.34 -9.21
C HIS A 86 -15.11 -5.39 -8.45
N LYS A 87 -15.79 -4.46 -9.12
CA LYS A 87 -16.81 -3.62 -8.48
C LYS A 87 -17.99 -4.44 -7.96
N GLU A 88 -18.27 -5.59 -8.59
CA GLU A 88 -19.34 -6.51 -8.18
C GLU A 88 -19.00 -7.30 -6.91
N LEU A 89 -17.73 -7.31 -6.50
CA LEU A 89 -17.26 -7.99 -5.29
C LEU A 89 -17.46 -7.16 -4.01
N PHE A 90 -17.89 -5.90 -4.13
CA PHE A 90 -18.26 -5.09 -2.99
C PHE A 90 -19.74 -5.27 -2.66
N ASN A 91 -20.05 -5.53 -1.39
CA ASN A 91 -21.42 -5.54 -0.93
C ASN A 91 -22.02 -4.11 -0.85
N GLU A 92 -23.29 -4.02 -0.47
CA GLU A 92 -24.02 -2.76 -0.30
C GLU A 92 -23.36 -1.78 0.70
N ASN A 93 -22.53 -2.30 1.61
CA ASN A 93 -21.76 -1.51 2.58
C ASN A 93 -20.32 -1.22 2.09
N GLY A 94 -20.04 -1.42 0.80
CA GLY A 94 -18.73 -1.17 0.20
C GLY A 94 -17.60 -2.06 0.73
N GLN A 95 -17.92 -3.22 1.32
CA GLN A 95 -16.93 -4.19 1.82
C GLN A 95 -16.71 -5.32 0.83
N LEU A 96 -15.48 -5.83 0.78
CA LEU A 96 -15.18 -7.11 0.16
C LEU A 96 -15.69 -8.24 1.05
N THR A 97 -16.46 -9.17 0.49
CA THR A 97 -17.15 -10.22 1.27
C THR A 97 -16.49 -11.58 1.18
N GLU A 98 -16.19 -12.05 -0.03
CA GLU A 98 -15.82 -13.45 -0.27
C GLU A 98 -14.48 -13.61 -0.99
N ASP A 99 -14.16 -12.70 -1.91
CA ASP A 99 -12.97 -12.80 -2.73
C ASP A 99 -12.11 -11.52 -2.67
N TYR A 100 -10.89 -11.63 -3.18
CA TYR A 100 -9.96 -10.52 -3.29
C TYR A 100 -10.14 -9.78 -4.62
N ILE A 101 -9.67 -8.54 -4.66
CA ILE A 101 -9.58 -7.75 -5.89
C ILE A 101 -8.13 -7.56 -6.28
N HIS A 102 -7.89 -7.37 -7.56
CA HIS A 102 -6.57 -6.99 -8.06
C HIS A 102 -6.47 -5.47 -8.28
N ILE A 103 -5.36 -4.89 -7.81
CA ILE A 103 -4.87 -3.56 -8.16
C ILE A 103 -3.63 -3.75 -9.04
N PHE A 104 -3.67 -3.20 -10.25
CA PHE A 104 -2.56 -3.24 -11.19
C PHE A 104 -1.80 -1.93 -11.17
N LEU A 105 -0.49 -2.04 -11.25
CA LEU A 105 0.44 -0.92 -11.34
C LEU A 105 1.28 -1.06 -12.60
N VAL A 106 1.29 -0.03 -13.45
CA VAL A 106 2.07 -0.02 -14.69
C VAL A 106 2.92 1.24 -14.70
N LEU A 107 4.23 1.03 -14.75
CA LEU A 107 5.20 2.12 -14.77
C LEU A 107 5.69 2.37 -16.19
N PRO A 108 6.02 3.63 -16.53
CA PRO A 108 6.67 3.94 -17.81
C PRO A 108 8.03 3.23 -17.92
N PRO A 109 8.67 3.24 -19.10
CA PRO A 109 10.04 2.74 -19.24
C PRO A 109 10.99 3.45 -18.28
N THR A 110 11.47 2.72 -17.27
CA THR A 110 12.34 3.28 -16.21
C THR A 110 13.33 2.22 -15.71
N GLY A 111 14.44 2.68 -15.13
CA GLY A 111 15.41 1.82 -14.45
C GLY A 111 14.83 1.15 -13.20
N ASN A 112 15.45 0.04 -12.76
CA ASN A 112 14.94 -0.74 -11.62
C ASN A 112 14.86 0.07 -10.31
N LYS A 113 15.75 1.04 -10.10
CA LYS A 113 15.78 1.88 -8.88
C LYS A 113 14.54 2.79 -8.81
N GLU A 114 14.31 3.57 -9.87
CA GLU A 114 13.14 4.45 -9.96
C GLU A 114 11.84 3.63 -10.00
N ALA A 115 11.82 2.46 -10.66
CA ALA A 115 10.68 1.54 -10.59
C ALA A 115 10.33 1.14 -9.15
N LYS A 116 11.34 0.86 -8.31
CA LYS A 116 11.15 0.53 -6.90
C LYS A 116 10.58 1.72 -6.12
N GLU A 117 11.10 2.93 -6.34
CA GLU A 117 10.63 4.15 -5.68
C GLU A 117 9.18 4.46 -6.05
N LEU A 118 8.82 4.38 -7.34
CA LEU A 118 7.45 4.60 -7.81
C LEU A 118 6.49 3.52 -7.33
N LYS A 119 6.91 2.25 -7.31
CA LYS A 119 6.15 1.17 -6.68
C LYS A 119 5.86 1.52 -5.22
N MET A 120 6.88 1.89 -4.45
CA MET A 120 6.71 2.20 -3.04
C MET A 120 5.81 3.41 -2.80
N GLN A 121 5.86 4.45 -3.64
CA GLN A 121 4.91 5.57 -3.56
C GLN A 121 3.45 5.10 -3.66
N ALA A 122 3.15 4.16 -4.56
CA ALA A 122 1.81 3.58 -4.67
C ALA A 122 1.43 2.75 -3.43
N VAL A 123 2.36 1.92 -2.94
CA VAL A 123 2.17 1.10 -1.73
C VAL A 123 1.87 1.96 -0.51
N ASP A 124 2.68 3.00 -0.28
CA ASP A 124 2.54 3.90 0.85
C ASP A 124 1.19 4.65 0.81
N THR A 125 0.76 5.06 -0.38
CA THR A 125 -0.53 5.73 -0.54
C THR A 125 -1.69 4.79 -0.23
N LEU A 126 -1.67 3.55 -0.72
CA LEU A 126 -2.69 2.55 -0.38
C LEU A 126 -2.72 2.27 1.13
N TYR A 127 -1.56 2.14 1.75
CA TYR A 127 -1.43 1.88 3.19
C TYR A 127 -1.97 3.05 4.03
N LYS A 128 -1.68 4.29 3.61
CA LYS A 128 -2.23 5.51 4.22
C LYS A 128 -3.75 5.55 4.17
N HIS A 129 -4.40 4.95 3.18
CA HIS A 129 -5.86 4.82 3.13
C HIS A 129 -6.37 3.52 3.76
N GLY A 130 -5.52 2.79 4.48
CA GLY A 130 -5.90 1.58 5.22
C GLY A 130 -6.18 0.39 4.32
N ILE A 131 -5.54 0.32 3.15
CA ILE A 131 -5.64 -0.78 2.19
C ILE A 131 -4.34 -1.58 2.28
N LEU A 132 -4.43 -2.84 2.73
CA LEU A 132 -3.29 -3.74 2.69
C LEU A 132 -3.25 -4.47 1.35
N ILE A 133 -2.06 -4.49 0.76
CA ILE A 133 -1.82 -5.17 -0.51
C ILE A 133 -0.83 -6.32 -0.34
N PHE A 134 -1.11 -7.39 -1.08
CA PHE A 134 -0.27 -8.58 -1.19
C PHE A 134 0.23 -8.66 -2.62
N SER A 135 1.45 -9.08 -2.86
CA SER A 135 2.10 -8.96 -4.18
C SER A 135 2.28 -10.34 -4.81
N PRO A 136 1.25 -10.93 -5.44
CA PRO A 136 1.37 -12.26 -6.02
C PRO A 136 2.31 -12.32 -7.23
N GLN A 137 2.42 -11.24 -8.02
CA GLN A 137 3.16 -11.26 -9.29
C GLN A 137 3.83 -9.93 -9.64
N THR A 138 5.03 -10.04 -10.20
CA THR A 138 5.77 -8.92 -10.80
C THR A 138 6.26 -9.32 -12.19
N GLY A 139 6.07 -8.46 -13.18
CA GLY A 139 6.44 -8.74 -14.57
C GLY A 139 7.03 -7.54 -15.28
N LYS A 140 7.52 -7.78 -16.49
CA LYS A 140 7.88 -6.74 -17.46
C LYS A 140 7.17 -7.03 -18.77
N ASN A 141 6.57 -6.00 -19.36
CA ASN A 141 6.08 -6.03 -20.73
C ASN A 141 6.83 -4.97 -21.52
N GLY A 142 7.68 -5.40 -22.45
CA GLY A 142 8.70 -4.54 -23.08
C GLY A 142 9.66 -3.94 -22.03
N LYS A 143 9.81 -2.61 -22.03
CA LYS A 143 10.64 -1.86 -21.06
C LYS A 143 9.86 -1.41 -19.81
N CYS A 144 8.57 -1.71 -19.72
CA CYS A 144 7.71 -1.22 -18.65
C CYS A 144 7.61 -2.24 -17.52
N HIS A 145 7.63 -1.75 -16.28
CA HIS A 145 7.44 -2.59 -15.09
C HIS A 145 5.96 -2.69 -14.77
N GLN A 146 5.52 -3.91 -14.48
CA GLN A 146 4.13 -4.19 -14.15
C GLN A 146 4.06 -4.97 -12.84
N PHE A 147 3.14 -4.56 -11.98
CA PHE A 147 2.90 -5.20 -10.69
C PHE A 147 1.42 -5.48 -10.55
N MET A 148 1.13 -6.65 -10.01
CA MET A 148 -0.21 -7.05 -9.63
C MET A 148 -0.23 -7.18 -8.11
N PHE A 149 -1.18 -6.49 -7.48
CA PHE A 149 -1.43 -6.54 -6.06
C PHE A 149 -2.81 -7.11 -5.79
N GLU A 150 -2.96 -7.86 -4.72
CA GLU A 150 -4.25 -8.34 -4.22
C GLU A 150 -4.65 -7.53 -3.00
N VAL A 151 -5.92 -7.17 -2.92
CA VAL A 151 -6.56 -6.63 -1.71
C VAL A 151 -7.61 -7.63 -1.26
N TRP A 152 -7.42 -8.18 -0.07
CA TRP A 152 -8.26 -9.23 0.49
C TRP A 152 -9.33 -8.67 1.45
N PRO A 153 -10.46 -9.37 1.62
CA PRO A 153 -11.42 -9.07 2.67
C PRO A 153 -10.74 -8.88 4.03
N ARG A 154 -11.17 -7.85 4.77
CA ARG A 154 -10.64 -7.51 6.11
C ARG A 154 -9.12 -7.30 6.14
N ASN A 155 -8.49 -6.95 5.00
CA ASN A 155 -7.05 -6.78 4.87
C ASN A 155 -6.25 -8.03 5.30
N LYS A 156 -6.78 -9.23 5.07
CA LYS A 156 -6.15 -10.47 5.53
C LYS A 156 -6.10 -11.54 4.44
N LYS A 157 -4.90 -11.83 3.95
CA LYS A 157 -4.62 -13.02 3.13
C LYS A 157 -4.21 -14.20 4.02
N PRO A 158 -4.73 -15.42 3.80
CA PRO A 158 -4.28 -16.59 4.54
C PRO A 158 -2.78 -16.87 4.30
N ASN A 159 -2.02 -17.04 5.38
CA ASN A 159 -0.61 -17.48 5.37
C ASN A 159 0.38 -16.57 4.63
N GLU A 160 0.04 -15.31 4.36
CA GLU A 160 0.92 -14.36 3.69
C GLU A 160 0.95 -13.01 4.43
N GLN A 161 2.11 -12.36 4.43
CA GLN A 161 2.27 -11.02 4.98
C GLN A 161 2.03 -9.98 3.88
N ALA A 162 1.38 -8.87 4.24
CA ALA A 162 1.20 -7.75 3.34
C ALA A 162 2.56 -7.12 2.99
N LEU A 163 2.63 -6.47 1.83
CA LEU A 163 3.82 -5.73 1.43
C LEU A 163 4.05 -4.57 2.42
N MET A 164 5.28 -4.47 2.94
CA MET A 164 5.62 -3.40 3.88
C MET A 164 5.75 -2.04 3.17
N PRO A 165 5.22 -0.95 3.75
CA PRO A 165 5.45 0.41 3.25
C PRO A 165 6.93 0.83 3.40
N SER A 166 7.31 1.92 2.73
CA SER A 166 8.72 2.32 2.57
C SER A 166 9.39 2.82 3.85
N LYS A 167 8.60 3.22 4.85
CA LYS A 167 8.92 3.51 6.26
C LYS A 167 7.60 3.76 7.01
N MET A 168 7.46 3.23 8.23
CA MET A 168 6.65 3.86 9.28
C MET A 168 7.55 4.86 10.01
#